data_AF-A1WU16-F1
#
_entry.id   AF-A1WU16-F1
#
_cell.length_a   1.000
_cell.length_b   1.000
_cell.length_c   1.000
_cell.angle_alpha   90.00
_cell.angle_beta   90.00
_cell.angle_gamma   90.00
#
_symmetry.space_group_name_H-M   'P 1'
#
loop_
_entity.id
_entity.type
_entity.pdbx_description
1 polymer ?
#
loop_
_entity_poly.entity_id
_entity_poly.type
_entity_poly.pdbx_seq_one_letter_code
_entity_poly.pdbx_strand_id
1 'polypeptide(L)'
;MRDLLGSLYPAVTSDPLRYAFTARSPVMPRQDKQSVSAPEIPDHWAGVAQREPAAGKRLAYVHIPFCRGNCLYCGFYRHRSAAPRLSRYIDWLIEEIRLDAGQPLVGERPIQAVYLGGGTPSDLPAEDLARLLEVLREYLPLAADCEITLEARVVGLNEEKVRAAFAGGVNRVSVGVQSFDTEVRRRQGRIATAQEVAERLALLSSEEQGAVITDLMFGLPGQDMDSWHRDLDSCQELGLDGLDTYALKLIPGTPLQKQVERGSIEQPAGLPEQAAFYAEAVEALTAAGWRQISNSHWARTPRERNLYNLLIKSGAETLAFGAGAGGSREPYSYANTPDLEAYERAVSRGDKPVAMMRVSDALQPLRDALMGGVEVGRLEVPALRARMPMPVRADPRPGQLIERWVEAGLVVWSGEDLHLTVAGRFWAPNLISGFQQICGQALDAERRVHAG
;
A
#
# COMPACT_ATOMS: atom_id res chain seq x y z
N MET A 1 20.61 -13.30 17.09
CA MET A 1 19.52 -13.18 18.10
C MET A 1 19.81 -12.18 19.22
N ARG A 2 21.07 -11.86 19.58
CA ARG A 2 21.37 -10.75 20.52
C ARG A 2 21.29 -9.34 19.90
N ASP A 3 21.38 -9.20 18.57
CA ASP A 3 21.22 -7.90 17.87
C ASP A 3 19.77 -7.45 17.62
N LEU A 4 18.76 -8.27 17.94
CA LEU A 4 17.34 -7.95 17.68
C LEU A 4 16.67 -7.11 18.78
N LEU A 5 17.34 -6.88 19.91
CA LEU A 5 16.81 -6.00 20.96
C LEU A 5 17.23 -4.54 20.74
N GLY A 6 18.41 -4.31 20.13
CA GLY A 6 18.89 -2.98 19.75
C GLY A 6 18.13 -2.35 18.58
N SER A 7 17.30 -3.11 17.87
CA SER A 7 16.46 -2.61 16.77
C SER A 7 15.05 -2.17 17.19
N LEU A 8 14.62 -2.46 18.43
CA LEU A 8 13.25 -2.19 18.89
C LEU A 8 13.12 -0.82 19.57
N TYR A 9 14.13 -0.45 20.35
CA TYR A 9 14.15 0.81 21.07
C TYR A 9 14.93 1.85 20.28
N PRO A 10 14.39 3.07 20.12
CA PRO A 10 15.13 4.13 19.46
C PRO A 10 16.31 4.60 20.31
N ALA A 11 17.36 5.06 19.66
CA ALA A 11 18.43 5.81 20.31
C ALA A 11 17.99 7.25 20.60
N VAL A 12 18.33 7.77 21.78
CA VAL A 12 18.18 9.20 22.09
C VAL A 12 19.40 9.92 21.52
N THR A 13 19.18 10.75 20.51
CA THR A 13 20.25 11.45 19.77
C THR A 13 19.85 12.89 19.50
N SER A 14 20.81 13.73 19.10
CA SER A 14 20.54 15.11 18.67
C SER A 14 19.85 15.21 17.31
N ASP A 15 19.85 14.14 16.50
CA ASP A 15 19.21 14.07 15.20
C ASP A 15 18.46 12.72 15.07
N PRO A 16 17.27 12.62 15.69
CA PRO A 16 16.48 11.40 15.67
C PRO A 16 15.97 11.03 14.28
N LEU A 17 15.84 12.01 13.37
CA LEU A 17 15.42 11.76 12.00
C LEU A 17 16.42 10.85 11.29
N ARG A 18 17.73 11.12 11.42
CA ARG A 18 18.77 10.31 10.77
C ARG A 18 19.23 9.11 11.58
N TYR A 19 19.19 9.20 12.91
CA TYR A 19 19.92 8.27 13.78
C TYR A 19 19.13 7.62 14.91
N ALA A 20 17.80 7.78 14.98
CA ALA A 20 17.01 7.06 15.98
C ALA A 20 17.10 5.53 15.83
N PHE A 21 17.31 5.03 14.60
CA PHE A 21 17.55 3.62 14.32
C PHE A 21 18.68 3.45 13.30
N THR A 22 19.36 2.31 13.37
CA THR A 22 20.44 1.96 12.42
C THR A 22 19.95 1.19 11.19
N ALA A 23 18.72 0.67 11.22
CA ALA A 23 18.08 -0.06 10.13
C ALA A 23 16.57 0.11 10.15
N ARG A 24 15.92 -0.03 8.99
CA ARG A 24 14.46 -0.07 8.87
C ARG A 24 13.94 -1.47 9.22
N SER A 25 12.94 -1.54 10.09
CA SER A 25 12.23 -2.78 10.37
C SER A 25 11.16 -3.05 9.31
N PRO A 26 11.02 -4.28 8.81
CA PRO A 26 9.93 -4.61 7.91
C PRO A 26 8.61 -4.66 8.69
N VAL A 27 7.60 -3.91 8.24
CA VAL A 27 6.20 -4.16 8.64
C VAL A 27 5.66 -5.21 7.70
N MET A 28 5.59 -6.45 8.17
CA MET A 28 5.08 -7.57 7.38
C MET A 28 3.57 -7.68 7.62
N PRO A 29 2.70 -7.55 6.59
CA PRO A 29 1.25 -7.73 6.73
C PRO A 29 0.83 -9.13 7.24
N ARG A 30 1.79 -10.05 7.33
CA ARG A 30 1.61 -11.50 7.55
C ARG A 30 2.26 -12.00 8.85
N GLN A 31 2.80 -11.12 9.68
CA GLN A 31 3.47 -11.51 10.92
C GLN A 31 2.44 -12.09 11.90
N ASP A 32 2.79 -13.22 12.53
CA ASP A 32 2.02 -13.91 13.58
C ASP A 32 0.65 -14.50 13.21
N LYS A 33 0.29 -14.58 11.91
CA LYS A 33 -0.94 -15.26 11.47
C LYS A 33 -0.72 -16.76 11.27
N GLN A 34 -1.63 -17.58 11.77
CA GLN A 34 -1.59 -19.03 11.56
C GLN A 34 -2.04 -19.37 10.14
N SER A 35 -1.26 -20.17 9.42
CA SER A 35 -1.64 -20.58 8.06
C SER A 35 -2.63 -21.73 8.12
N VAL A 36 -3.71 -21.60 7.35
CA VAL A 36 -4.66 -22.70 7.12
C VAL A 36 -3.98 -23.69 6.19
N SER A 37 -4.08 -25.00 6.48
CA SER A 37 -3.46 -26.00 5.61
C SER A 37 -4.17 -26.05 4.26
N ALA A 38 -3.44 -26.34 3.18
CA ALA A 38 -4.00 -26.31 1.83
C ALA A 38 -5.27 -27.18 1.65
N PRO A 39 -5.37 -28.39 2.23
CA PRO A 39 -6.60 -29.20 2.15
C PRO A 39 -7.82 -28.59 2.85
N GLU A 40 -7.62 -27.74 3.87
CA GLU A 40 -8.70 -27.13 4.67
C GLU A 40 -9.19 -25.80 4.08
N ILE A 41 -8.44 -25.21 3.14
CA ILE A 41 -8.78 -23.91 2.52
C ILE A 41 -10.21 -23.87 1.96
N PRO A 42 -10.69 -24.88 1.19
CA PRO A 42 -12.04 -24.86 0.63
C PRO A 42 -13.13 -24.76 1.71
N ASP A 43 -13.01 -25.52 2.80
CA ASP A 43 -13.99 -25.53 3.89
C ASP A 43 -13.98 -24.20 4.66
N HIS A 44 -12.79 -23.66 4.95
CA HIS A 44 -12.68 -22.34 5.56
C HIS A 44 -13.24 -21.25 4.66
N TRP A 45 -12.98 -21.31 3.35
CA TRP A 45 -13.50 -20.34 2.39
C TRP A 45 -15.02 -20.42 2.28
N ALA A 46 -15.60 -21.62 2.21
CA ALA A 46 -17.06 -21.79 2.21
C ALA A 46 -17.70 -21.12 3.44
N GLY A 47 -17.08 -21.28 4.61
CA GLY A 47 -17.51 -20.61 5.83
C GLY A 47 -17.31 -19.09 5.84
N VAL A 48 -16.40 -18.54 5.03
CA VAL A 48 -16.20 -17.09 4.84
C VAL A 48 -17.20 -16.52 3.84
N ALA A 49 -17.38 -17.20 2.71
CA ALA A 49 -18.29 -16.84 1.62
C ALA A 49 -19.75 -16.67 2.07
N GLN A 50 -20.17 -17.44 3.07
CA GLN A 50 -21.53 -17.41 3.63
C GLN A 50 -21.75 -16.37 4.73
N ARG A 51 -20.73 -15.58 5.10
CA ARG A 51 -20.87 -14.55 6.13
C ARG A 51 -21.27 -13.22 5.51
N GLU A 52 -22.40 -12.71 5.95
CA GLU A 52 -22.79 -11.32 5.69
C GLU A 52 -21.71 -10.33 6.12
N PRO A 53 -21.55 -9.19 5.43
CA PRO A 53 -20.51 -8.23 5.75
C PRO A 53 -20.70 -7.61 7.15
N ALA A 54 -19.59 -7.47 7.90
CA ALA A 54 -19.63 -6.92 9.26
C ALA A 54 -19.79 -5.40 9.24
N ALA A 55 -20.05 -4.80 10.41
CA ALA A 55 -20.08 -3.35 10.54
C ALA A 55 -18.66 -2.79 10.36
N GLY A 56 -18.50 -1.82 9.48
CA GLY A 56 -17.20 -1.24 9.19
C GLY A 56 -17.09 -0.75 7.75
N LYS A 57 -15.91 -0.22 7.44
CA LYS A 57 -15.55 0.20 6.08
C LYS A 57 -15.06 -1.01 5.28
N ARG A 58 -15.37 -1.02 3.99
CA ARG A 58 -15.10 -2.11 3.05
C ARG A 58 -14.40 -1.60 1.80
N LEU A 59 -13.55 -2.44 1.24
CA LEU A 59 -12.72 -2.17 0.08
C LEU A 59 -12.86 -3.29 -0.95
N ALA A 60 -12.53 -2.99 -2.20
CA ALA A 60 -12.28 -3.99 -3.23
C ALA A 60 -10.91 -3.74 -3.87
N TYR A 61 -10.12 -4.81 -4.00
CA TYR A 61 -8.85 -4.80 -4.71
C TYR A 61 -8.97 -5.63 -5.98
N VAL A 62 -8.56 -5.05 -7.10
CA VAL A 62 -8.54 -5.71 -8.41
C VAL A 62 -7.10 -5.76 -8.89
N HIS A 63 -6.54 -6.96 -8.96
CA HIS A 63 -5.14 -7.17 -9.33
C HIS A 63 -5.01 -7.43 -10.82
N ILE A 64 -4.22 -6.62 -11.53
CA ILE A 64 -3.88 -6.81 -12.95
C ILE A 64 -2.39 -7.20 -13.04
N PRO A 65 -2.03 -8.50 -13.19
CA PRO A 65 -0.66 -8.98 -12.99
C PRO A 65 0.28 -8.78 -14.21
N PHE A 66 -0.06 -7.86 -15.11
CA PHE A 66 0.64 -7.62 -16.38
C PHE A 66 1.31 -6.25 -16.41
N CYS A 67 2.50 -6.15 -17.00
CA CYS A 67 3.16 -4.86 -17.29
C CYS A 67 3.92 -4.93 -18.62
N ARG A 68 3.99 -3.82 -19.37
CA ARG A 68 4.82 -3.74 -20.58
C ARG A 68 6.32 -3.58 -20.29
N GLY A 69 6.68 -2.95 -19.17
CA GLY A 69 8.07 -2.59 -18.85
C GLY A 69 8.60 -3.26 -17.59
N ASN A 70 9.92 -3.48 -17.53
CA ASN A 70 10.59 -4.04 -16.37
C ASN A 70 11.31 -2.92 -15.61
N CYS A 71 10.65 -2.35 -14.59
CA CYS A 71 11.33 -1.41 -13.69
C CYS A 71 12.34 -2.18 -12.84
N LEU A 72 13.57 -1.69 -12.71
CA LEU A 72 14.66 -2.46 -12.09
C LEU A 72 14.46 -2.67 -10.58
N TYR A 73 13.73 -1.77 -9.92
CA TYR A 73 13.42 -1.81 -8.48
C TYR A 73 12.15 -2.60 -8.15
N CYS A 74 11.31 -2.95 -9.13
CA CYS A 74 9.96 -3.45 -8.87
C CYS A 74 9.97 -4.94 -8.50
N GLY A 75 9.32 -5.28 -7.37
CA GLY A 75 9.08 -6.66 -6.92
C GLY A 75 7.70 -7.23 -7.26
N PHE A 76 6.82 -6.45 -7.89
CA PHE A 76 5.40 -6.81 -8.11
C PHE A 76 5.12 -7.41 -9.50
N TYR A 77 6.02 -7.19 -10.45
CA TYR A 77 5.85 -7.62 -11.82
C TYR A 77 5.97 -9.15 -11.97
N ARG A 78 4.99 -9.77 -12.65
CA ARG A 78 4.98 -11.24 -12.87
C ARG A 78 4.87 -11.65 -14.33
N HIS A 79 4.13 -10.91 -15.17
CA HIS A 79 3.91 -11.30 -16.57
C HIS A 79 4.03 -10.15 -17.57
N ARG A 80 4.67 -10.41 -18.73
CA ARG A 80 4.73 -9.43 -19.84
C ARG A 80 3.33 -9.19 -20.40
N SER A 81 3.00 -7.92 -20.62
CA SER A 81 1.75 -7.53 -21.27
C SER A 81 1.76 -7.90 -22.76
N ALA A 82 0.76 -8.67 -23.19
CA ALA A 82 0.44 -8.93 -24.59
C ALA A 82 -1.09 -8.97 -24.76
N ALA A 83 -1.65 -8.14 -25.66
CA ALA A 83 -3.09 -7.84 -25.69
C ALA A 83 -4.01 -9.07 -25.64
N PRO A 84 -3.84 -10.13 -26.47
CA PRO A 84 -4.73 -11.30 -26.42
C PRO A 84 -4.73 -12.03 -25.06
N ARG A 85 -3.59 -11.99 -24.35
CA ARG A 85 -3.46 -12.59 -23.03
C ARG A 85 -4.09 -11.72 -21.94
N LEU A 86 -4.07 -10.39 -22.09
CA LEU A 86 -4.77 -9.49 -21.17
C LEU A 86 -6.28 -9.62 -21.33
N SER A 87 -6.81 -9.57 -22.56
CA SER A 87 -8.26 -9.62 -22.78
C SER A 87 -8.86 -10.93 -22.26
N ARG A 88 -8.22 -12.07 -22.54
CA ARG A 88 -8.64 -13.38 -21.99
C ARG A 88 -8.59 -13.42 -20.46
N TYR A 89 -7.60 -12.75 -19.85
CA TYR A 89 -7.55 -12.64 -18.40
C TYR A 89 -8.70 -11.78 -17.84
N ILE A 90 -9.05 -10.69 -18.53
CA ILE A 90 -10.19 -9.85 -18.15
C ILE A 90 -11.51 -10.62 -18.23
N ASP A 91 -11.67 -11.52 -19.20
CA ASP A 91 -12.84 -12.40 -19.26
C ASP A 91 -12.97 -13.26 -17.99
N TRP A 92 -11.87 -13.87 -17.52
CA TRP A 92 -11.86 -14.63 -16.27
C TRP A 92 -12.05 -13.76 -15.02
N LEU A 93 -11.50 -12.54 -15.02
CA LEU A 93 -11.66 -11.61 -13.92
C LEU A 93 -13.12 -11.16 -13.77
N ILE A 94 -13.77 -10.85 -14.90
CA ILE A 94 -15.19 -10.51 -14.94
C ILE A 94 -16.03 -11.69 -14.44
N GLU A 95 -15.70 -12.92 -14.86
CA GLU A 95 -16.40 -14.11 -14.38
C GLU A 95 -16.22 -14.33 -12.87
N GLU A 96 -15.01 -14.14 -12.33
CA GLU A 96 -14.78 -14.18 -10.89
C GLU A 96 -15.64 -13.16 -10.13
N ILE A 97 -15.72 -11.92 -10.62
CA ILE A 97 -16.55 -10.87 -10.00
C ILE A 97 -18.03 -11.29 -9.99
N ARG A 98 -18.53 -11.85 -11.10
CA ARG A 98 -19.91 -12.35 -11.20
C ARG A 98 -20.20 -13.50 -10.24
N LEU A 99 -19.27 -14.44 -10.13
CA LEU A 99 -19.38 -15.59 -9.21
C LEU A 99 -19.45 -15.13 -7.75
N ASP A 100 -18.68 -14.11 -7.39
CA ASP A 100 -18.67 -13.55 -6.03
C ASP A 100 -19.88 -12.69 -5.73
N ALA A 101 -20.40 -11.95 -6.72
CA ALA A 101 -21.55 -11.06 -6.53
C ALA A 101 -22.81 -11.78 -6.03
N GLY A 102 -22.95 -13.07 -6.33
CA GLY A 102 -24.04 -13.91 -5.81
C GLY A 102 -23.83 -14.42 -4.38
N GLN A 103 -22.70 -14.15 -3.74
CA GLN A 103 -22.36 -14.67 -2.42
C GLN A 103 -22.72 -13.67 -1.29
N PRO A 104 -23.16 -14.16 -0.11
CA PRO A 104 -23.38 -13.33 1.09
C PRO A 104 -22.17 -12.47 1.47
N LEU A 105 -20.95 -12.93 1.18
CA LEU A 105 -19.73 -12.18 1.41
C LEU A 105 -19.72 -10.81 0.71
N VAL A 106 -20.28 -10.70 -0.50
CA VAL A 106 -20.42 -9.39 -1.17
C VAL A 106 -21.53 -8.61 -0.49
N GLY A 107 -22.72 -9.20 -0.34
CA GLY A 107 -23.87 -8.62 0.34
C GLY A 107 -24.26 -7.24 -0.19
N GLU A 108 -25.07 -6.50 0.56
CA GLU A 108 -25.57 -5.17 0.15
C GLU A 108 -24.78 -4.00 0.78
N ARG A 109 -23.79 -4.29 1.63
CA ARG A 109 -23.09 -3.23 2.38
C ARG A 109 -22.14 -2.43 1.49
N PRO A 110 -22.18 -1.08 1.52
CA PRO A 110 -21.37 -0.26 0.64
C PRO A 110 -19.86 -0.49 0.74
N ILE A 111 -19.19 -0.54 -0.42
CA ILE A 111 -17.72 -0.52 -0.59
C ILE A 111 -17.29 0.94 -0.79
N GLN A 112 -16.35 1.41 0.03
CA GLN A 112 -15.92 2.81 0.02
C GLN A 112 -14.81 3.11 -0.98
N ALA A 113 -13.99 2.11 -1.32
CA ALA A 113 -13.00 2.29 -2.37
C ALA A 113 -12.70 1.00 -3.12
N VAL A 114 -12.51 1.15 -4.44
CA VAL A 114 -12.02 0.13 -5.35
C VAL A 114 -10.63 0.56 -5.83
N TYR A 115 -9.68 -0.36 -5.81
CA TYR A 115 -8.32 -0.07 -6.25
C TYR A 115 -7.88 -1.08 -7.31
N LEU A 116 -7.69 -0.59 -8.53
CA LEU A 116 -7.13 -1.34 -9.64
C LEU A 116 -5.61 -1.14 -9.60
N GLY A 117 -4.87 -2.22 -9.34
CA GLY A 117 -3.41 -2.16 -9.21
C GLY A 117 -2.69 -3.44 -9.58
N GLY A 118 -1.43 -3.54 -9.13
CA GLY A 118 -0.62 -4.76 -9.24
C GLY A 118 0.54 -4.61 -10.22
N GLY A 119 0.30 -4.94 -11.49
CA GLY A 119 1.22 -4.70 -12.59
C GLY A 119 0.99 -3.30 -13.16
N THR A 120 0.17 -3.19 -14.20
CA THR A 120 -0.20 -1.91 -14.81
C THR A 120 -1.61 -2.00 -15.39
N PRO A 121 -2.63 -1.69 -14.59
CA PRO A 121 -4.02 -1.60 -15.07
C PRO A 121 -4.18 -0.70 -16.29
N SER A 122 -3.45 0.42 -16.37
CA SER A 122 -3.49 1.30 -17.55
C SER A 122 -2.93 0.68 -18.85
N ASP A 123 -2.32 -0.51 -18.80
CA ASP A 123 -1.92 -1.23 -20.02
C ASP A 123 -3.08 -1.93 -20.70
N LEU A 124 -4.21 -2.14 -20.01
CA LEU A 124 -5.44 -2.72 -20.56
C LEU A 124 -5.88 -1.96 -21.83
N PRO A 125 -6.37 -2.67 -22.86
CA PRO A 125 -7.14 -2.05 -23.93
C PRO A 125 -8.29 -1.21 -23.36
N ALA A 126 -8.65 -0.11 -24.02
CA ALA A 126 -9.69 0.79 -23.53
C ALA A 126 -11.05 0.09 -23.38
N GLU A 127 -11.39 -0.79 -24.34
CA GLU A 127 -12.59 -1.63 -24.29
C GLU A 127 -12.62 -2.56 -23.06
N ASP A 128 -11.51 -3.22 -22.74
CA ASP A 128 -11.42 -4.14 -21.60
C ASP A 128 -11.47 -3.40 -20.26
N LEU A 129 -10.84 -2.22 -20.20
CA LEU A 129 -10.94 -1.35 -19.03
C LEU A 129 -12.39 -0.90 -18.80
N ALA A 130 -13.08 -0.48 -19.86
CA ALA A 130 -14.48 -0.07 -19.78
C ALA A 130 -15.38 -1.23 -19.31
N ARG A 131 -15.23 -2.41 -19.92
CA ARG A 131 -15.96 -3.63 -19.54
C ARG A 131 -15.76 -4.00 -18.07
N LEU A 132 -14.51 -3.95 -17.59
CA LEU A 132 -14.20 -4.26 -16.20
C LEU A 132 -14.87 -3.26 -15.23
N LEU A 133 -14.77 -1.96 -15.53
CA LEU A 133 -15.34 -0.91 -14.68
C LEU A 133 -16.87 -0.96 -14.65
N GLU A 134 -17.51 -1.27 -15.79
CA GLU A 134 -18.94 -1.51 -15.89
C GLU A 134 -19.37 -2.67 -14.97
N VAL A 135 -18.69 -3.81 -15.06
CA VAL A 135 -18.95 -5.00 -14.22
C VAL A 135 -18.76 -4.68 -12.74
N LEU A 136 -17.70 -3.96 -12.36
CA LEU A 136 -17.49 -3.57 -10.96
C LEU A 136 -18.65 -2.72 -10.42
N ARG A 137 -19.19 -1.81 -11.24
CA ARG A 137 -20.31 -0.95 -10.86
C ARG A 137 -21.65 -1.68 -10.83
N GLU A 138 -21.83 -2.66 -11.71
CA GLU A 138 -23.05 -3.47 -11.78
C GLU A 138 -23.15 -4.45 -10.61
N TYR A 139 -22.05 -5.12 -10.28
CA TYR A 139 -22.07 -6.29 -9.39
C TYR A 139 -21.60 -6.02 -7.97
N LEU A 140 -20.86 -4.93 -7.72
CA LEU A 140 -20.42 -4.60 -6.37
C LEU A 140 -21.30 -3.50 -5.76
N PRO A 141 -21.64 -3.58 -4.45
CA PRO A 141 -22.39 -2.55 -3.76
C PRO A 141 -21.50 -1.33 -3.51
N LEU A 142 -21.21 -0.52 -4.53
CA LEU A 142 -20.35 0.65 -4.37
C LEU A 142 -21.08 1.77 -3.60
N ALA A 143 -20.38 2.43 -2.68
CA ALA A 143 -20.88 3.64 -2.04
C ALA A 143 -21.12 4.74 -3.09
N ALA A 144 -22.07 5.64 -2.83
CA ALA A 144 -22.38 6.74 -3.74
C ALA A 144 -21.16 7.65 -4.02
N ASP A 145 -20.26 7.78 -3.05
CA ASP A 145 -19.02 8.55 -3.12
C ASP A 145 -17.76 7.65 -3.19
N CYS A 146 -17.92 6.40 -3.65
CA CYS A 146 -16.84 5.42 -3.74
C CYS A 146 -15.62 5.98 -4.49
N GLU A 147 -14.43 5.84 -3.91
CA GLU A 147 -13.17 6.15 -4.59
C GLU A 147 -12.78 4.97 -5.50
N ILE A 148 -12.70 5.18 -6.80
CA ILE A 148 -12.21 4.18 -7.76
C ILE A 148 -10.85 4.66 -8.25
N THR A 149 -9.79 4.02 -7.74
CA THR A 149 -8.40 4.31 -8.11
C THR A 149 -7.93 3.43 -9.25
N LEU A 150 -7.32 4.05 -10.26
CA LEU A 150 -6.57 3.39 -11.33
C LEU A 150 -5.06 3.64 -11.17
N GLU A 151 -4.26 2.59 -10.98
CA GLU A 151 -2.82 2.69 -11.15
C GLU A 151 -2.45 2.78 -12.63
N ALA A 152 -1.61 3.76 -12.96
CA ALA A 152 -1.22 4.07 -14.32
C ALA A 152 0.30 4.26 -14.47
N ARG A 153 0.75 4.06 -15.72
CA ARG A 153 2.08 4.45 -16.17
C ARG A 153 1.94 5.40 -17.34
N VAL A 154 2.88 6.35 -17.42
CA VAL A 154 2.99 7.32 -18.53
C VAL A 154 3.05 6.63 -19.90
N VAL A 155 3.87 5.58 -20.01
CA VAL A 155 4.06 4.86 -21.27
C VAL A 155 2.84 4.02 -21.57
N GLY A 156 2.21 4.30 -22.71
CA GLY A 156 1.09 3.52 -23.23
C GLY A 156 -0.28 3.88 -22.66
N LEU A 157 -0.35 4.99 -21.91
CA LEU A 157 -1.55 5.74 -21.60
C LEU A 157 -1.84 6.72 -22.75
N ASN A 158 -3.04 6.63 -23.32
CA ASN A 158 -3.50 7.47 -24.41
C ASN A 158 -4.90 8.03 -24.07
N GLU A 159 -5.37 8.95 -24.89
CA GLU A 159 -6.63 9.66 -24.68
C GLU A 159 -7.85 8.73 -24.63
N GLU A 160 -7.87 7.68 -25.46
CA GLU A 160 -8.93 6.67 -25.48
C GLU A 160 -9.05 5.94 -24.13
N LYS A 161 -7.92 5.52 -23.55
CA LYS A 161 -7.89 4.86 -22.24
C LYS A 161 -8.25 5.80 -21.09
N VAL A 162 -7.80 7.05 -21.17
CA VAL A 162 -8.15 8.09 -20.19
C VAL A 162 -9.67 8.27 -20.18
N ARG A 163 -10.27 8.49 -21.36
CA ARG A 163 -11.73 8.61 -21.48
C ARG A 163 -12.47 7.36 -21.00
N ALA A 164 -12.01 6.16 -21.36
CA ALA A 164 -12.62 4.91 -20.91
C ALA A 164 -12.58 4.76 -19.38
N ALA A 165 -11.46 5.14 -18.74
CA ALA A 165 -11.33 5.09 -17.29
C ALA A 165 -12.34 6.00 -16.59
N PHE A 166 -12.35 7.29 -16.95
CA PHE A 166 -13.22 8.27 -16.30
C PHE A 166 -14.71 8.04 -16.62
N ALA A 167 -15.06 7.69 -17.86
CA ALA A 167 -16.44 7.29 -18.20
C ALA A 167 -16.90 6.04 -17.44
N GLY A 168 -15.97 5.11 -17.17
CA GLY A 168 -16.19 3.94 -16.32
C GLY A 168 -16.35 4.27 -14.83
N GLY A 169 -16.09 5.51 -14.40
CA GLY A 169 -16.27 5.96 -13.01
C GLY A 169 -14.98 6.04 -12.18
N VAL A 170 -13.80 5.85 -12.80
CA VAL A 170 -12.52 6.18 -12.15
C VAL A 170 -12.55 7.66 -11.75
N ASN A 171 -12.26 7.94 -10.48
CA ASN A 171 -12.21 9.30 -9.95
C ASN A 171 -10.91 9.59 -9.20
N ARG A 172 -9.93 8.68 -9.32
CA ARG A 172 -8.56 8.86 -8.84
C ARG A 172 -7.58 8.09 -9.71
N VAL A 173 -6.51 8.73 -10.17
CA VAL A 173 -5.46 8.08 -10.97
C VAL A 173 -4.12 8.28 -10.29
N SER A 174 -3.45 7.17 -9.95
CA SER A 174 -2.08 7.17 -9.40
C SER A 174 -1.10 6.84 -10.50
N VAL A 175 -0.21 7.78 -10.82
CA VAL A 175 0.74 7.64 -11.93
C VAL A 175 2.14 7.41 -11.39
N GLY A 176 2.71 6.23 -11.65
CA GLY A 176 4.11 5.98 -11.33
C GLY A 176 5.04 6.82 -12.20
N VAL A 177 5.66 7.86 -11.64
CA VAL A 177 6.65 8.72 -12.34
C VAL A 177 8.06 8.48 -11.82
N GLN A 178 8.16 8.36 -10.50
CA GLN A 178 9.31 8.07 -9.64
C GLN A 178 10.32 9.20 -9.54
N SER A 179 10.60 9.86 -10.65
CA SER A 179 11.34 11.12 -10.74
C SER A 179 10.92 11.78 -12.06
N PHE A 180 11.02 13.09 -12.19
CA PHE A 180 10.90 13.82 -13.45
C PHE A 180 12.25 13.93 -14.16
N ASP A 181 13.37 13.70 -13.47
CA ASP A 181 14.69 13.64 -14.06
C ASP A 181 14.83 12.44 -15.02
N THR A 182 15.08 12.75 -16.29
CA THR A 182 15.11 11.73 -17.35
C THR A 182 16.24 10.72 -17.15
N GLU A 183 17.40 11.15 -16.66
CA GLU A 183 18.55 10.27 -16.50
C GLU A 183 18.40 9.39 -15.26
N VAL A 184 17.88 9.92 -14.15
CA VAL A 184 17.50 9.11 -12.97
C VAL A 184 16.50 8.01 -13.38
N ARG A 185 15.47 8.35 -14.15
CA ARG A 185 14.44 7.39 -14.61
C ARG A 185 15.00 6.32 -15.55
N ARG A 186 15.84 6.70 -16.51
CA ARG A 186 16.45 5.75 -17.47
C ARG A 186 17.29 4.71 -16.76
N ARG A 187 18.04 5.12 -15.73
CA ARG A 187 18.77 4.20 -14.84
C ARG A 187 17.86 3.18 -14.14
N GLN A 188 16.59 3.49 -13.94
CA GLN A 188 15.60 2.58 -13.35
C GLN A 188 14.80 1.75 -14.38
N GLY A 189 15.16 1.82 -15.67
CA GLY A 189 14.46 1.13 -16.75
C GLY A 189 13.18 1.85 -17.22
N ARG A 190 13.03 3.15 -16.90
CA ARG A 190 11.89 3.98 -17.34
C ARG A 190 12.35 4.94 -18.44
N ILE A 191 11.88 4.71 -19.67
CA ILE A 191 12.49 5.29 -20.87
C ILE A 191 11.93 6.64 -21.33
N ALA A 192 10.74 7.02 -20.84
CA ALA A 192 10.09 8.27 -21.28
C ALA A 192 10.93 9.50 -20.88
N THR A 193 10.82 10.58 -21.63
CA THR A 193 11.46 11.86 -21.28
C THR A 193 10.62 12.62 -20.24
N ALA A 194 11.20 13.63 -19.59
CA ALA A 194 10.49 14.54 -18.70
C ALA A 194 9.29 15.22 -19.41
N GLN A 195 9.49 15.62 -20.67
CA GLN A 195 8.44 16.22 -21.49
C GLN A 195 7.28 15.25 -21.72
N GLU A 196 7.55 14.00 -22.11
CA GLU A 196 6.50 13.00 -22.32
C GLU A 196 5.72 12.70 -21.03
N VAL A 197 6.40 12.72 -19.88
CA VAL A 197 5.76 12.58 -18.56
C VAL A 197 4.82 13.76 -18.31
N ALA A 198 5.30 14.99 -18.46
CA ALA A 198 4.52 16.21 -18.26
C ALA A 198 3.29 16.25 -19.17
N GLU A 199 3.45 15.96 -20.46
CA GLU A 199 2.34 15.93 -21.43
C GLU A 199 1.25 14.91 -21.04
N ARG A 200 1.64 13.74 -20.53
CA ARG A 200 0.67 12.70 -20.11
C ARG A 200 -0.02 13.05 -18.80
N LEU A 201 0.68 13.66 -17.86
CA LEU A 201 0.07 14.16 -16.62
C LEU A 201 -0.89 15.32 -16.90
N ALA A 202 -0.53 16.22 -17.83
CA ALA A 202 -1.41 17.30 -18.27
C ALA A 202 -2.69 16.75 -18.94
N LEU A 203 -2.56 15.71 -19.78
CA LEU A 203 -3.72 15.02 -20.36
C LEU A 203 -4.66 14.47 -19.28
N LEU A 204 -4.13 13.77 -18.28
CA LEU A 204 -4.94 13.28 -17.16
C LEU A 204 -5.57 14.42 -16.36
N SER A 205 -4.81 15.47 -16.07
CA SER A 205 -5.25 16.59 -15.24
C SER A 205 -6.29 17.48 -15.94
N SER A 206 -6.41 17.35 -17.27
CA SER A 206 -7.49 18.01 -18.04
C SER A 206 -8.87 17.39 -17.80
N GLU A 207 -8.93 16.18 -17.23
CA GLU A 207 -10.18 15.52 -16.85
C GLU A 207 -10.62 15.95 -15.45
N GLU A 208 -11.61 16.83 -15.37
CA GLU A 208 -12.06 17.42 -14.09
C GLU A 208 -12.78 16.43 -13.14
N GLN A 209 -13.01 15.19 -13.61
CA GLN A 209 -13.84 14.17 -12.98
C GLN A 209 -13.14 13.41 -11.85
N GLY A 210 -11.82 13.55 -11.69
CA GLY A 210 -11.09 12.88 -10.63
C GLY A 210 -9.80 13.56 -10.21
N ALA A 211 -9.20 13.01 -9.16
CA ALA A 211 -7.90 13.42 -8.66
C ALA A 211 -6.78 12.75 -9.48
N VAL A 212 -5.78 13.52 -9.88
CA VAL A 212 -4.55 12.98 -10.49
C VAL A 212 -3.41 13.13 -9.52
N ILE A 213 -2.78 12.00 -9.18
CA ILE A 213 -1.63 11.96 -8.29
C ILE A 213 -0.45 11.28 -8.96
N THR A 214 0.74 11.58 -8.46
CA THR A 214 1.98 10.95 -8.92
C THR A 214 2.72 10.25 -7.80
N ASP A 215 3.38 9.15 -8.11
CA ASP A 215 4.27 8.47 -7.18
C ASP A 215 5.71 8.86 -7.47
N LEU A 216 6.34 9.55 -6.53
CA LEU A 216 7.78 9.85 -6.54
C LEU A 216 8.54 8.92 -5.60
N MET A 217 9.80 8.69 -5.94
CA MET A 217 10.73 7.91 -5.15
C MET A 217 11.98 8.73 -4.87
N PHE A 218 12.39 8.78 -3.60
CA PHE A 218 13.65 9.38 -3.20
C PHE A 218 14.69 8.32 -2.82
N GLY A 219 15.96 8.69 -2.96
CA GLY A 219 17.11 7.82 -2.75
C GLY A 219 17.42 6.89 -3.91
N LEU A 220 16.99 7.23 -5.13
CA LEU A 220 17.33 6.49 -6.34
C LEU A 220 18.82 6.66 -6.72
N PRO A 221 19.45 5.68 -7.40
CA PRO A 221 20.79 5.86 -7.98
C PRO A 221 20.88 7.07 -8.93
N GLY A 222 21.88 7.92 -8.71
CA GLY A 222 22.10 9.14 -9.48
C GLY A 222 21.15 10.29 -9.15
N GLN A 223 20.36 10.18 -8.08
CA GLN A 223 19.52 11.26 -7.56
C GLN A 223 20.24 12.02 -6.45
N ASP A 224 20.11 13.34 -6.45
CA ASP A 224 20.66 14.28 -5.48
C ASP A 224 19.56 15.25 -5.00
N MET A 225 19.89 16.13 -4.06
CA MET A 225 18.90 17.06 -3.50
C MET A 225 18.36 18.05 -4.54
N ASP A 226 19.21 18.50 -5.47
CA ASP A 226 18.79 19.43 -6.52
C ASP A 226 17.78 18.79 -7.49
N SER A 227 18.00 17.53 -7.89
CA SER A 227 17.02 16.77 -8.68
C SER A 227 15.75 16.48 -7.90
N TRP A 228 15.84 16.25 -6.59
CA TRP A 228 14.67 16.09 -5.73
C TRP A 228 13.83 17.37 -5.64
N HIS A 229 14.47 18.54 -5.47
CA HIS A 229 13.78 19.83 -5.52
C HIS A 229 13.05 20.03 -6.85
N ARG A 230 13.72 19.78 -7.98
CA ARG A 230 13.09 19.85 -9.30
C ARG A 230 11.89 18.91 -9.46
N ASP A 231 11.98 17.70 -8.88
CA ASP A 231 10.86 16.74 -8.90
C ASP A 231 9.65 17.26 -8.10
N LEU A 232 9.89 17.87 -6.94
CA LEU A 232 8.84 18.47 -6.10
C LEU A 232 8.22 19.71 -6.76
N ASP A 233 9.04 20.57 -7.36
CA ASP A 233 8.58 21.76 -8.10
C ASP A 233 7.72 21.35 -9.30
N SER A 234 8.14 20.33 -10.06
CA SER A 234 7.38 19.81 -11.21
C SER A 234 5.97 19.37 -10.81
N CYS A 235 5.80 18.73 -9.64
CA CYS A 235 4.48 18.34 -9.16
C CYS A 235 3.56 19.54 -8.90
N GLN A 236 4.13 20.63 -8.39
CA GLN A 236 3.41 21.86 -8.09
C GLN A 236 3.01 22.58 -9.37
N GLU A 237 3.93 22.70 -10.32
CA GLU A 237 3.71 23.36 -11.62
C GLU A 237 2.67 22.64 -12.47
N LEU A 238 2.64 21.30 -12.43
CA LEU A 238 1.69 20.49 -13.19
C LEU A 238 0.28 20.48 -12.58
N GLY A 239 0.07 21.10 -11.41
CA GLY A 239 -1.25 21.21 -10.80
C GLY A 239 -1.84 19.87 -10.35
N LEU A 240 -1.01 18.91 -9.96
CA LEU A 240 -1.48 17.60 -9.50
C LEU A 240 -2.30 17.73 -8.20
N ASP A 241 -3.29 16.86 -7.99
CA ASP A 241 -4.13 16.88 -6.79
C ASP A 241 -3.42 16.26 -5.57
N GLY A 242 -2.46 15.37 -5.83
CA GLY A 242 -1.75 14.62 -4.80
C GLY A 242 -0.40 14.09 -5.24
N LEU A 243 0.38 13.66 -4.26
CA LEU A 243 1.76 13.23 -4.42
C LEU A 243 2.11 12.19 -3.37
N ASP A 244 2.61 11.04 -3.83
CA ASP A 244 3.28 10.06 -2.99
C ASP A 244 4.80 10.25 -2.99
N THR A 245 5.42 10.15 -1.81
CA THR A 245 6.86 10.23 -1.61
C THR A 245 7.38 8.96 -0.94
N TYR A 246 7.93 8.05 -1.74
CA TYR A 246 8.42 6.76 -1.25
C TYR A 246 9.95 6.72 -1.15
N ALA A 247 10.45 6.17 -0.05
CA ALA A 247 11.87 5.82 0.04
C ALA A 247 12.18 4.62 -0.86
N LEU A 248 13.25 4.66 -1.65
CA LEU A 248 13.74 3.49 -2.36
C LEU A 248 14.09 2.38 -1.35
N LYS A 249 13.50 1.21 -1.58
CA LYS A 249 13.88 -0.04 -0.92
C LYS A 249 14.56 -0.96 -1.92
N LEU A 250 15.79 -1.38 -1.64
CA LEU A 250 16.43 -2.46 -2.39
C LEU A 250 15.77 -3.79 -2.03
N ILE A 251 14.88 -4.26 -2.91
CA ILE A 251 14.19 -5.54 -2.74
C ILE A 251 15.13 -6.67 -3.17
N PRO A 252 15.38 -7.67 -2.31
CA PRO A 252 16.23 -8.81 -2.65
C PRO A 252 15.75 -9.53 -3.92
N GLY A 253 16.70 -9.90 -4.78
CA GLY A 253 16.46 -10.62 -6.03
C GLY A 253 16.11 -9.74 -7.24
N THR A 254 15.80 -8.44 -7.02
CA THR A 254 15.48 -7.52 -8.11
C THR A 254 16.69 -7.21 -9.00
N PRO A 255 16.47 -6.82 -10.27
CA PRO A 255 17.55 -6.38 -11.15
C PRO A 255 18.39 -5.24 -10.55
N LEU A 256 17.76 -4.27 -9.89
CA LEU A 256 18.47 -3.15 -9.27
C LEU A 256 19.43 -3.63 -8.18
N GLN A 257 18.96 -4.47 -7.24
CA GLN A 257 19.83 -5.00 -6.18
C GLN A 257 21.04 -5.74 -6.77
N LYS A 258 20.83 -6.58 -7.78
CA LYS A 258 21.93 -7.31 -8.43
C LYS A 258 22.93 -6.40 -9.15
N GLN A 259 22.46 -5.30 -9.73
CA GLN A 259 23.33 -4.32 -10.39
C GLN A 259 24.15 -3.52 -9.39
N VAL A 260 23.53 -3.11 -8.27
CA VAL A 260 24.20 -2.43 -7.16
C VAL A 260 25.29 -3.32 -6.56
N GLU A 261 25.00 -4.59 -6.29
CA GLU A 261 25.96 -5.57 -5.75
C GLU A 261 27.17 -5.80 -6.68
N ARG A 262 26.97 -5.67 -7.99
CA ARG A 262 28.04 -5.81 -9.01
C ARG A 262 28.79 -4.52 -9.26
N GLY A 263 28.37 -3.39 -8.67
CA GLY A 263 28.92 -2.07 -8.94
C GLY A 263 28.66 -1.56 -10.36
N SER A 264 27.67 -2.11 -11.08
CA SER A 264 27.32 -1.67 -12.45
C SER A 264 26.39 -0.45 -12.48
N ILE A 265 25.90 -0.03 -11.32
CA ILE A 265 25.12 1.18 -11.09
C ILE A 265 25.55 1.78 -9.75
N GLU A 266 25.42 3.09 -9.61
CA GLU A 266 25.71 3.80 -8.37
C GLU A 266 24.91 3.25 -7.18
N GLN A 267 25.48 3.37 -5.98
CA GLN A 267 24.78 3.02 -4.76
C GLN A 267 23.58 3.98 -4.57
N PRO A 268 22.39 3.46 -4.22
CA PRO A 268 21.29 4.32 -3.82
C PRO A 268 21.61 5.03 -2.49
N ALA A 269 20.84 6.07 -2.20
CA ALA A 269 21.05 6.85 -0.99
C ALA A 269 20.89 6.01 0.28
N GLY A 270 21.80 6.22 1.24
CA GLY A 270 21.76 5.57 2.55
C GLY A 270 20.62 6.11 3.43
N LEU A 271 20.38 5.47 4.59
CA LEU A 271 19.30 5.89 5.50
C LEU A 271 19.37 7.37 5.94
N PRO A 272 20.53 7.93 6.33
CA PRO A 272 20.63 9.35 6.69
C PRO A 272 20.30 10.30 5.54
N GLU A 273 20.67 9.95 4.30
CA GLU A 273 20.37 10.72 3.10
C GLU A 273 18.89 10.62 2.73
N GLN A 274 18.31 9.41 2.77
CA GLN A 274 16.88 9.18 2.62
C GLN A 274 16.06 10.00 3.63
N ALA A 275 16.55 10.12 4.87
CA ALA A 275 15.91 10.93 5.90
C ALA A 275 15.96 12.43 5.57
N ALA A 276 17.05 12.90 4.95
CA ALA A 276 17.15 14.27 4.46
C ALA A 276 16.17 14.54 3.30
N PHE A 277 16.08 13.64 2.32
CA PHE A 277 15.08 13.75 1.24
C PHE A 277 13.64 13.78 1.77
N TYR A 278 13.34 12.96 2.78
CA TYR A 278 12.03 12.94 3.41
C TYR A 278 11.71 14.26 4.12
N ALA A 279 12.64 14.78 4.91
CA ALA A 279 12.45 16.06 5.58
C ALA A 279 12.28 17.22 4.59
N GLU A 280 13.06 17.23 3.51
CA GLU A 280 12.93 18.23 2.46
C GLU A 280 11.53 18.20 1.83
N ALA A 281 11.02 17.01 1.50
CA ALA A 281 9.67 16.88 0.96
C ALA A 281 8.60 17.39 1.94
N VAL A 282 8.77 17.09 3.24
CA VAL A 282 7.88 17.58 4.28
C VAL A 282 7.91 19.11 4.36
N GLU A 283 9.09 19.71 4.37
CA GLU A 283 9.26 21.16 4.44
C GLU A 283 8.68 21.86 3.21
N ALA A 284 9.11 21.48 2.00
CA ALA A 284 8.70 22.09 0.75
C ALA A 284 7.18 21.98 0.51
N LEU A 285 6.60 20.78 0.69
CA LEU A 285 5.17 20.56 0.45
C LEU A 285 4.30 21.26 1.51
N THR A 286 4.74 21.28 2.78
CA THR A 286 4.03 22.04 3.82
C THR A 286 4.07 23.54 3.54
N ALA A 287 5.23 24.07 3.14
CA ALA A 287 5.38 25.49 2.76
C ALA A 287 4.50 25.86 1.56
N ALA A 288 4.31 24.92 0.62
CA ALA A 288 3.41 25.06 -0.53
C ALA A 288 1.92 24.81 -0.18
N GLY A 289 1.57 24.56 1.09
CA GLY A 289 0.19 24.39 1.55
C GLY A 289 -0.41 23.01 1.28
N TRP A 290 0.39 22.01 0.92
CA TRP A 290 -0.07 20.63 0.80
C TRP A 290 -0.31 20.03 2.18
N ARG A 291 -1.33 19.18 2.28
CA ARG A 291 -1.65 18.46 3.52
C ARG A 291 -1.08 17.05 3.47
N GLN A 292 -0.24 16.72 4.44
CA GLN A 292 0.21 15.35 4.65
C GLN A 292 -0.95 14.51 5.20
N ILE A 293 -1.53 13.63 4.36
CA ILE A 293 -2.67 12.78 4.77
C ILE A 293 -2.22 11.39 5.24
N SER A 294 -1.01 10.99 4.87
CA SER A 294 -0.39 9.74 5.27
C SER A 294 1.13 9.94 5.41
N ASN A 295 1.84 8.98 5.98
CA ASN A 295 3.31 9.07 6.12
C ASN A 295 4.04 9.33 4.80
N SER A 296 3.50 8.88 3.67
CA SER A 296 4.08 9.09 2.33
C SER A 296 3.22 9.97 1.42
N HIS A 297 1.92 10.16 1.72
CA HIS A 297 0.97 10.76 0.80
C HIS A 297 0.59 12.20 1.17
N TRP A 298 0.54 13.06 0.16
CA TRP A 298 0.20 14.47 0.25
C TRP A 298 -0.98 14.82 -0.65
N ALA A 299 -1.88 15.65 -0.15
CA ALA A 299 -3.02 16.18 -0.90
C ALA A 299 -2.90 17.70 -1.03
N ARG A 300 -2.94 18.20 -2.27
CA ARG A 300 -3.04 19.64 -2.57
C ARG A 300 -4.48 20.11 -2.57
N THR A 301 -5.39 19.27 -3.09
CA THR A 301 -6.81 19.61 -3.22
C THR A 301 -7.69 18.68 -2.38
N PRO A 302 -8.94 19.07 -2.06
CA PRO A 302 -9.89 18.18 -1.39
C PRO A 302 -10.32 16.96 -2.21
N ARG A 303 -10.00 16.91 -3.52
CA ARG A 303 -10.30 15.76 -4.39
C ARG A 303 -9.47 14.54 -4.00
N GLU A 304 -8.24 14.76 -3.54
CA GLU A 304 -7.36 13.68 -3.11
C GLU A 304 -7.70 13.22 -1.69
N ARG A 305 -8.25 12.00 -1.59
CA ARG A 305 -8.70 11.39 -0.32
C ARG A 305 -7.88 10.18 0.11
N ASN A 306 -7.27 9.46 -0.84
CA ASN A 306 -6.49 8.24 -0.63
C ASN A 306 -7.21 7.16 0.22
N LEU A 307 -8.53 7.03 0.04
CA LEU A 307 -9.37 6.22 0.92
C LEU A 307 -8.94 4.76 0.98
N TYR A 308 -8.64 4.14 -0.17
CA TYR A 308 -8.24 2.72 -0.18
C TYR A 308 -6.99 2.48 0.69
N ASN A 309 -5.93 3.28 0.49
CA ASN A 309 -4.66 3.10 1.17
C ASN A 309 -4.75 3.41 2.68
N LEU A 310 -5.59 4.35 3.09
CA LEU A 310 -5.83 4.63 4.50
C LEU A 310 -6.61 3.48 5.17
N LEU A 311 -7.70 3.04 4.54
CA LEU A 311 -8.62 2.06 5.10
C LEU A 311 -8.01 0.64 5.15
N ILE A 312 -7.22 0.25 4.15
CA ILE A 312 -6.58 -1.08 4.15
C ILE A 312 -5.58 -1.21 5.31
N LYS A 313 -4.88 -0.12 5.65
CA LYS A 313 -3.93 -0.06 6.76
C LYS A 313 -4.61 -0.02 8.12
N SER A 314 -5.88 0.33 8.18
CA SER A 314 -6.70 0.30 9.40
C SER A 314 -7.57 -0.96 9.53
N GLY A 315 -7.29 -2.02 8.76
CA GLY A 315 -7.98 -3.30 8.88
C GLY A 315 -9.35 -3.39 8.20
N ALA A 316 -9.65 -2.51 7.24
CA ALA A 316 -10.90 -2.60 6.49
C ALA A 316 -11.04 -3.97 5.79
N GLU A 317 -12.27 -4.50 5.81
CA GLU A 317 -12.60 -5.72 5.08
C GLU A 317 -12.37 -5.49 3.59
N THR A 318 -11.66 -6.39 2.93
CA THR A 318 -11.24 -6.21 1.55
C THR A 318 -11.60 -7.43 0.71
N LEU A 319 -12.48 -7.22 -0.27
CA LEU A 319 -12.73 -8.17 -1.34
C LEU A 319 -11.56 -8.13 -2.32
N ALA A 320 -11.14 -9.27 -2.82
CA ALA A 320 -9.97 -9.37 -3.70
C ALA A 320 -10.30 -10.15 -4.96
N PHE A 321 -9.98 -9.57 -6.12
CA PHE A 321 -10.25 -10.13 -7.44
C PHE A 321 -8.96 -10.14 -8.27
N GLY A 322 -8.77 -11.21 -9.05
CA GLY A 322 -7.62 -11.42 -9.91
C GLY A 322 -6.55 -12.32 -9.32
N ALA A 323 -5.78 -12.95 -10.20
CA ALA A 323 -4.66 -13.80 -9.85
C ALA A 323 -3.63 -13.07 -8.96
N GLY A 324 -3.39 -13.59 -7.75
CA GLY A 324 -2.46 -13.02 -6.77
C GLY A 324 -3.03 -11.90 -5.91
N ALA A 325 -4.29 -11.51 -6.11
CA ALA A 325 -4.98 -10.54 -5.27
C ALA A 325 -5.08 -11.04 -3.82
N GLY A 326 -4.91 -10.13 -2.86
CA GLY A 326 -5.02 -10.41 -1.43
C GLY A 326 -6.22 -9.69 -0.82
N GLY A 327 -6.97 -10.39 0.03
CA GLY A 327 -8.15 -9.87 0.70
C GLY A 327 -8.17 -10.21 2.19
N SER A 328 -9.13 -9.62 2.90
CA SER A 328 -9.30 -9.77 4.34
C SER A 328 -10.77 -9.82 4.72
N ARG A 329 -11.10 -10.75 5.62
CA ARG A 329 -12.41 -10.85 6.27
C ARG A 329 -12.19 -11.46 7.64
N GLU A 330 -12.24 -10.65 8.70
CA GLU A 330 -11.87 -11.08 10.04
C GLU A 330 -12.55 -12.40 10.47
N PRO A 331 -11.81 -13.37 11.06
CA PRO A 331 -10.37 -13.33 11.39
C PRO A 331 -9.44 -13.69 10.23
N TYR A 332 -9.96 -13.95 9.04
CA TYR A 332 -9.22 -14.46 7.91
C TYR A 332 -8.56 -13.37 7.07
N SER A 333 -7.38 -13.71 6.54
CA SER A 333 -6.81 -13.07 5.36
C SER A 333 -6.55 -14.14 4.31
N TYR A 334 -6.74 -13.81 3.05
CA TYR A 334 -6.64 -14.78 1.97
C TYR A 334 -5.94 -14.16 0.76
N ALA A 335 -5.44 -15.02 -0.12
CA ALA A 335 -4.89 -14.60 -1.39
C ALA A 335 -5.26 -15.59 -2.49
N ASN A 336 -5.63 -15.04 -3.64
CA ASN A 336 -5.86 -15.80 -4.85
C ASN A 336 -4.56 -16.41 -5.36
N THR A 337 -4.65 -17.54 -6.06
CA THR A 337 -3.49 -18.14 -6.74
C THR A 337 -2.87 -17.11 -7.67
N PRO A 338 -1.55 -16.92 -7.61
CA PRO A 338 -0.88 -16.03 -8.54
C PRO A 338 -0.53 -16.80 -9.84
N ASP A 339 -0.71 -18.12 -9.90
CA ASP A 339 -0.53 -18.91 -11.12
C ASP A 339 -1.74 -18.74 -12.06
N LEU A 340 -1.51 -18.22 -13.27
CA LEU A 340 -2.59 -17.87 -14.20
C LEU A 340 -3.38 -19.09 -14.69
N GLU A 341 -2.75 -20.25 -14.84
CA GLU A 341 -3.45 -21.45 -15.31
C GLU A 341 -4.31 -22.04 -14.19
N ALA A 342 -3.80 -22.05 -12.96
CA ALA A 342 -4.57 -22.44 -11.78
C ALA A 342 -5.74 -21.48 -11.54
N TYR A 343 -5.53 -20.20 -11.77
CA TYR A 343 -6.57 -19.17 -11.69
C TYR A 343 -7.68 -19.41 -12.71
N GLU A 344 -7.32 -19.57 -13.99
CA GLU A 344 -8.27 -19.91 -15.06
C GLU A 344 -9.07 -21.17 -14.72
N ARG A 345 -8.38 -22.26 -14.32
CA ARG A 345 -9.03 -23.54 -14.01
C ARG A 345 -10.03 -23.42 -12.85
N ALA A 346 -9.74 -22.62 -11.84
CA ALA A 346 -10.63 -22.42 -10.71
C ALA A 346 -11.89 -21.63 -11.14
N VAL A 347 -11.69 -20.47 -11.78
CA VAL A 347 -12.81 -19.62 -12.24
C VAL A 347 -13.70 -20.39 -13.22
N SER A 348 -13.11 -21.15 -14.14
CA SER A 348 -13.89 -21.94 -15.13
C SER A 348 -14.75 -23.04 -14.51
N ARG A 349 -14.48 -23.45 -13.26
CA ARG A 349 -15.32 -24.39 -12.49
C ARG A 349 -16.36 -23.70 -11.61
N GLY A 350 -16.37 -22.37 -11.58
CA GLY A 350 -17.19 -21.60 -10.65
C GLY A 350 -16.58 -21.47 -9.25
N ASP A 351 -15.30 -21.81 -9.06
CA ASP A 351 -14.63 -21.75 -7.77
C ASP A 351 -13.94 -20.39 -7.57
N LYS A 352 -13.96 -19.86 -6.33
CA LYS A 352 -13.04 -18.77 -5.95
C LYS A 352 -11.60 -19.28 -5.98
N PRO A 353 -10.65 -18.59 -6.65
CA PRO A 353 -9.29 -19.07 -6.84
C PRO A 353 -8.37 -18.90 -5.61
N VAL A 354 -8.87 -19.14 -4.39
CA VAL A 354 -8.10 -18.98 -3.14
C VAL A 354 -7.00 -20.03 -3.04
N ALA A 355 -5.75 -19.60 -2.89
CA ALA A 355 -4.59 -20.48 -2.75
C ALA A 355 -3.90 -20.40 -1.38
N MET A 356 -4.16 -19.33 -0.63
CA MET A 356 -3.64 -19.16 0.72
C MET A 356 -4.70 -18.55 1.61
N MET A 357 -4.85 -19.10 2.81
CA MET A 357 -5.62 -18.48 3.89
C MET A 357 -4.80 -18.48 5.17
N ARG A 358 -5.04 -17.47 6.01
CA ARG A 358 -4.48 -17.36 7.35
C ARG A 358 -5.52 -16.84 8.32
N VAL A 359 -5.41 -17.28 9.57
CA VAL A 359 -6.22 -16.83 10.69
C VAL A 359 -5.40 -15.86 11.54
N SER A 360 -5.98 -14.69 11.81
CA SER A 360 -5.38 -13.65 12.64
C SER A 360 -5.55 -14.00 14.12
N ASP A 361 -4.60 -13.59 14.96
CA ASP A 361 -4.65 -13.77 16.41
C ASP A 361 -5.46 -12.67 17.10
N ALA A 362 -5.52 -12.72 18.44
CA ALA A 362 -6.21 -11.73 19.27
C ALA A 362 -5.60 -10.31 19.25
N LEU A 363 -4.40 -10.13 18.68
CA LEU A 363 -3.76 -8.81 18.56
C LEU A 363 -4.19 -8.06 17.30
N GLN A 364 -4.89 -8.70 16.36
CA GLN A 364 -5.26 -8.08 15.09
C GLN A 364 -5.97 -6.72 15.24
N PRO A 365 -6.99 -6.56 16.11
CA PRO A 365 -7.64 -5.26 16.30
C PRO A 365 -6.69 -4.17 16.83
N LEU A 366 -5.75 -4.53 17.71
CA LEU A 366 -4.72 -3.63 18.21
C LEU A 366 -3.73 -3.25 17.09
N ARG A 367 -3.32 -4.23 16.26
CA ARG A 367 -2.43 -3.97 15.11
C ARG A 367 -3.07 -3.02 14.11
N ASP A 368 -4.35 -3.19 13.81
CA ASP A 368 -5.09 -2.34 12.87
C ASP A 368 -5.23 -0.90 13.39
N ALA A 369 -5.54 -0.72 14.68
CA ALA A 369 -5.60 0.59 15.30
C ALA A 369 -4.23 1.29 15.34
N LEU A 370 -3.16 0.54 15.65
CA LEU A 370 -1.79 1.06 15.64
C LEU A 370 -1.37 1.48 14.24
N MET A 371 -1.54 0.60 13.25
CA MET A 371 -1.15 0.87 11.86
C MET A 371 -1.92 2.06 11.29
N GLY A 372 -3.25 2.10 11.48
CA GLY A 372 -4.07 3.21 11.02
C GLY A 372 -3.66 4.54 11.65
N GLY A 373 -3.41 4.57 12.97
CA GLY A 373 -2.99 5.78 13.67
C GLY A 373 -1.57 6.23 13.30
N VAL A 374 -0.61 5.31 13.20
CA VAL A 374 0.75 5.63 12.72
C VAL A 374 0.70 6.15 11.29
N GLU A 375 -0.14 5.58 10.42
CA GLU A 375 -0.26 6.00 9.02
C GLU A 375 -0.66 7.47 8.89
N VAL A 376 -1.64 7.92 9.68
CA VAL A 376 -2.09 9.32 9.69
C VAL A 376 -1.26 10.21 10.61
N GLY A 377 -0.31 9.64 11.37
CA GLY A 377 0.57 10.33 12.30
C GLY A 377 -0.06 10.77 13.61
N ARG A 378 -1.17 10.12 14.01
CA ARG A 378 -1.85 10.35 15.30
C ARG A 378 -2.28 9.03 15.91
N LEU A 379 -1.80 8.75 17.12
CA LEU A 379 -2.19 7.58 17.91
C LEU A 379 -3.12 7.99 19.04
N GLU A 380 -4.36 7.52 18.98
CA GLU A 380 -5.34 7.65 20.05
C GLU A 380 -5.03 6.61 21.13
N VAL A 381 -4.25 7.00 22.13
CA VAL A 381 -3.76 6.08 23.18
C VAL A 381 -4.90 5.41 23.95
N PRO A 382 -6.01 6.09 24.31
CA PRO A 382 -7.16 5.43 24.92
C PRO A 382 -7.76 4.33 24.02
N ALA A 383 -7.86 4.58 22.72
CA ALA A 383 -8.41 3.64 21.75
C ALA A 383 -7.49 2.42 21.55
N LEU A 384 -6.16 2.61 21.57
CA LEU A 384 -5.20 1.51 21.56
C LEU A 384 -5.33 0.66 22.83
N ARG A 385 -5.34 1.30 24.01
CA ARG A 385 -5.46 0.61 25.30
C ARG A 385 -6.74 -0.22 25.42
N ALA A 386 -7.86 0.28 24.90
CA ALA A 386 -9.13 -0.44 24.87
C ALA A 386 -9.09 -1.73 24.03
N ARG A 387 -8.19 -1.80 23.03
CA ARG A 387 -8.01 -2.95 22.14
C ARG A 387 -6.89 -3.91 22.59
N MET A 388 -6.16 -3.56 23.65
CA MET A 388 -5.11 -4.43 24.19
C MET A 388 -5.73 -5.60 24.96
N PRO A 389 -5.38 -6.85 24.62
CA PRO A 389 -5.70 -7.99 25.48
C PRO A 389 -5.11 -7.80 26.88
N MET A 390 -5.77 -8.35 27.91
CA MET A 390 -5.34 -8.24 29.31
C MET A 390 -3.84 -8.51 29.56
N PRO A 391 -3.21 -9.53 28.94
CA PRO A 391 -1.79 -9.83 29.17
C PRO A 391 -0.88 -8.72 28.67
N VAL A 392 -1.22 -8.15 27.51
CA VAL A 392 -0.52 -7.00 26.91
C VAL A 392 -0.73 -5.76 27.76
N ARG A 393 -1.95 -5.55 28.27
CA ARG A 393 -2.29 -4.40 29.11
C ARG A 393 -1.60 -4.43 30.48
N ALA A 394 -1.37 -5.62 31.03
CA ALA A 394 -0.67 -5.82 32.30
C ALA A 394 0.87 -5.73 32.15
N ASP A 395 1.38 -5.92 30.94
CA ASP A 395 2.80 -5.80 30.64
C ASP A 395 3.23 -4.31 30.61
N PRO A 396 4.27 -3.89 31.35
CA PRO A 396 4.73 -2.51 31.33
C PRO A 396 5.50 -2.13 30.06
N ARG A 397 6.00 -3.10 29.28
CA ARG A 397 6.90 -2.86 28.15
C ARG A 397 6.28 -2.04 27.01
N PRO A 398 5.01 -2.25 26.60
CA PRO A 398 4.37 -1.36 25.61
C PRO A 398 4.36 0.11 26.04
N GLY A 399 4.10 0.39 27.32
CA GLY A 399 4.14 1.74 27.88
C GLY A 399 5.56 2.32 27.90
N GLN A 400 6.54 1.55 28.35
CA GLN A 400 7.95 1.94 28.34
C GLN A 400 8.46 2.22 26.92
N LEU A 401 8.03 1.45 25.92
CA LEU A 401 8.41 1.70 24.54
C LEU A 401 7.86 3.06 24.04
N ILE A 402 6.61 3.39 24.37
CA ILE A 402 6.02 4.70 24.06
C ILE A 402 6.81 5.83 24.74
N GLU A 403 7.17 5.68 26.01
CA GLU A 403 8.00 6.67 26.73
C GLU A 403 9.36 6.88 26.04
N ARG A 404 9.98 5.80 25.54
CA ARG A 404 11.22 5.90 24.75
C ARG A 404 11.02 6.58 23.40
N TRP A 405 9.87 6.43 22.76
CA TRP A 405 9.56 7.19 21.54
C TRP A 405 9.45 8.69 21.80
N VAL A 406 8.87 9.07 22.95
CA VAL A 406 8.78 10.47 23.39
C VAL A 406 10.17 11.01 23.69
N GLU A 407 10.97 10.30 24.48
CA GLU A 407 12.34 10.68 24.85
C GLU A 407 13.26 10.83 23.62
N ALA A 408 13.10 9.98 22.62
CA ALA A 408 13.83 10.05 21.36
C ALA A 408 13.27 11.11 20.38
N GLY A 409 12.21 11.85 20.73
CA GLY A 409 11.63 12.88 19.86
C GLY A 409 10.91 12.34 18.61
N LEU A 410 10.47 11.09 18.62
CA LEU A 410 9.72 10.47 17.52
C LEU A 410 8.22 10.76 17.61
N VAL A 411 7.72 10.98 18.81
CA VAL A 411 6.32 11.37 19.06
C VAL A 411 6.27 12.46 20.11
N VAL A 412 5.20 13.25 20.09
CA VAL A 412 4.90 14.27 21.10
C VAL A 412 3.48 14.10 21.62
N TRP A 413 3.28 14.37 22.91
CA TRP A 413 1.95 14.38 23.50
C TRP A 413 1.16 15.62 23.08
N SER A 414 -0.11 15.42 22.75
CA SER A 414 -1.11 16.47 22.56
C SER A 414 -2.40 16.03 23.25
N GLY A 415 -2.62 16.52 24.47
CA GLY A 415 -3.68 15.99 25.34
C GLY A 415 -3.43 14.52 25.69
N GLU A 416 -4.39 13.65 25.38
CA GLU A 416 -4.31 12.19 25.61
C GLU A 416 -3.77 11.41 24.40
N ASP A 417 -3.45 12.11 23.30
CA ASP A 417 -2.99 11.49 22.06
C ASP A 417 -1.50 11.73 21.83
N LEU A 418 -0.90 10.85 21.01
CA LEU A 418 0.47 11.02 20.51
C LEU A 418 0.44 11.42 19.04
N HIS A 419 1.20 12.46 18.70
CA HIS A 419 1.43 12.88 17.33
C HIS A 419 2.85 12.52 16.90
N LEU A 420 2.99 11.96 15.71
CA LEU A 420 4.30 11.64 15.16
C LEU A 420 5.00 12.93 14.70
N THR A 421 6.27 13.07 15.06
CA THR A 421 7.15 14.09 14.48
C THR A 421 7.58 13.70 13.07
N VAL A 422 8.30 14.57 12.36
CA VAL A 422 8.91 14.22 11.05
C VAL A 422 9.78 12.96 11.17
N ALA A 423 10.59 12.87 12.23
CA ALA A 423 11.38 11.68 12.54
C ALA A 423 10.49 10.46 12.81
N GLY A 424 9.42 10.63 13.60
CA GLY A 424 8.45 9.56 13.86
C GLY A 424 7.80 8.99 12.61
N ARG A 425 7.39 9.85 11.67
CA ARG A 425 6.80 9.42 10.39
C ARG A 425 7.81 8.72 9.49
N PHE A 426 9.05 9.22 9.42
CA PHE A 426 10.13 8.54 8.68
C PHE A 426 10.41 7.13 9.23
N TRP A 427 10.39 6.99 10.56
CA TRP A 427 10.60 5.73 11.28
C TRP A 427 9.30 4.96 11.59
N ALA A 428 8.18 5.32 10.99
CA ALA A 428 6.88 4.67 11.22
C ALA A 428 6.93 3.12 11.14
N PRO A 429 7.66 2.50 10.17
CA PRO A 429 7.81 1.06 10.14
C PRO A 429 8.45 0.46 11.39
N ASN A 430 9.44 1.14 11.97
CA ASN A 430 10.12 0.72 13.19
C ASN A 430 9.21 0.84 14.40
N LEU A 431 8.43 1.92 14.50
CA LEU A 431 7.45 2.10 15.57
C LEU A 431 6.40 0.97 15.56
N ILE A 432 5.83 0.68 14.38
CA ILE A 432 4.85 -0.38 14.22
C ILE A 432 5.45 -1.74 14.58
N SER A 433 6.58 -2.10 13.96
CA SER A 433 7.23 -3.40 14.16
C SER A 433 7.68 -3.61 15.61
N GLY A 434 8.28 -2.59 16.22
CA GLY A 434 8.74 -2.64 17.61
C GLY A 434 7.59 -2.87 18.58
N PHE A 435 6.49 -2.14 18.41
CA PHE A 435 5.32 -2.27 19.26
C PHE A 435 4.62 -3.61 19.10
N GLN A 436 4.46 -4.08 17.86
CA GLN A 436 3.89 -5.39 17.56
C GLN A 436 4.69 -6.52 18.19
N GLN A 437 6.02 -6.47 18.10
CA GLN A 437 6.89 -7.48 18.68
C GLN A 437 6.80 -7.51 20.22
N ILE A 438 6.76 -6.36 20.89
CA ILE A 438 6.59 -6.31 22.34
C ILE A 438 5.23 -6.88 22.77
N CYS A 439 4.15 -6.52 22.07
CA CYS A 439 2.80 -7.03 22.37
C CYS A 439 2.72 -8.55 22.15
N GLY A 440 3.33 -9.07 21.07
CA GLY A 440 3.41 -10.50 20.81
C GLY A 440 4.15 -11.26 21.91
N GLN A 441 5.28 -10.72 22.37
CA GLN A 441 6.04 -11.30 23.49
C GLN A 441 5.26 -11.33 24.80
N ALA A 442 4.43 -10.32 25.08
CA ALA A 442 3.58 -10.30 26.26
C ALA A 442 2.49 -11.38 26.19
N LEU A 443 1.86 -11.55 25.02
CA LEU A 443 0.83 -12.57 24.81
C LEU A 443 1.40 -14.00 24.88
N ASP A 444 2.58 -14.23 24.31
CA ASP A 444 3.23 -15.55 24.34
C ASP A 444 3.72 -15.95 25.74
N ALA A 445 4.15 -14.99 26.56
CA ALA A 445 4.57 -15.25 27.93
C ALA A 445 3.42 -15.83 28.77
N GLU A 446 2.20 -15.30 28.62
CA GLU A 446 1.02 -15.81 29.32
C GLU A 446 0.65 -17.23 28.86
N ARG A 447 0.70 -17.50 27.55
CA ARG A 447 0.41 -18.85 27.01
C ARG A 447 1.33 -19.91 27.59
N ARG A 448 2.61 -19.58 27.83
CA ARG A 448 3.58 -20.49 28.46
C ARG A 448 3.29 -20.73 29.94
N VAL A 449 2.80 -19.72 30.65
CA VAL A 449 2.41 -19.84 32.08
C VAL A 449 1.19 -20.74 32.26
N HIS A 450 0.26 -20.78 31.29
CA HIS A 450 -0.96 -21.60 31.35
C HIS A 450 -0.83 -22.99 30.70
N ALA A 451 0.28 -23.26 30.00
CA ALA A 451 0.55 -24.54 29.33
C ALA A 451 1.48 -25.47 30.14
N GLY A 452 2.02 -25.00 31.26
CA GLY A 452 2.79 -25.78 32.23
C GLY A 452 2.05 -25.84 33.56
#